data_AF-C3Y0D5-F1
#
_entry.id   AF-C3Y0D5-F1
#
_cell.length_a   1.000
_cell.length_b   1.000
_cell.length_c   1.000
_cell.angle_alpha   90.00
_cell.angle_beta   90.00
_cell.angle_gamma   90.00
#
_symmetry.space_group_name_H-M   'P 1'
#
loop_
_entity.id
_entity.type
_entity.pdbx_description
1 polymer ?
#
loop_
_entity_poly.entity_id
_entity_poly.type
_entity_poly.pdbx_seq_one_letter_code
_entity_poly.pdbx_strand_id
1 'polypeptide(L)'
;MSFVRYKAIVEEGDVVIVYLTHESMFPLTLEAGRIFQTRFGALRHSDIIGKRFGSKILCGGGRGYVYALHPTPELWTLTLPHRTQIVYTTDISMLTLQLDLKPGSVVVESGTGSGSVSHAVIRTIAPTGHLYTFEFHQQRAEKAREEFSDHGLSNLVTVTHRNVCTDGFGLSDVADAVFLDLPSPWEAVASAKLALKKAGGRLCSFSPCVEQIQRTCDKLRSHGFCDITTIECLLRTFDVRTIALPEPDLGQPDSCVQTRHEGSETAQSFTFKSAVPPKDMPGHTGFLTFATLYPQVETS
;
A
#
# COMPACT_ATOMS: atom_id res chain seq x y z
N MET A 1 -17.39 -8.73 -7.63
CA MET A 1 -16.43 -7.73 -8.15
C MET A 1 -15.02 -8.30 -8.22
N SER A 2 -14.09 -7.69 -8.96
CA SER A 2 -12.68 -8.09 -8.83
C SER A 2 -11.77 -6.87 -8.69
N PHE A 3 -10.83 -6.92 -7.75
CA PHE A 3 -9.71 -5.98 -7.65
C PHE A 3 -8.84 -5.92 -8.92
N VAL A 4 -9.02 -6.86 -9.85
CA VAL A 4 -8.26 -6.98 -11.10
C VAL A 4 -8.97 -6.40 -12.33
N ARG A 5 -10.25 -6.00 -12.23
CA ARG A 5 -11.03 -5.44 -13.35
C ARG A 5 -12.04 -4.43 -12.86
N TYR A 6 -12.15 -3.32 -13.59
CA TYR A 6 -13.16 -2.31 -13.29
C TYR A 6 -14.57 -2.77 -13.64
N LYS A 7 -15.50 -2.46 -12.76
CA LYS A 7 -16.94 -2.56 -12.96
C LYS A 7 -17.57 -1.17 -12.93
N ALA A 8 -18.58 -0.95 -13.77
CA ALA A 8 -19.25 0.37 -13.83
C ALA A 8 -20.33 0.54 -12.76
N ILE A 9 -21.13 -0.50 -12.52
CA ILE A 9 -22.30 -0.47 -11.63
C ILE A 9 -22.02 -1.29 -10.38
N VAL A 10 -22.44 -0.77 -9.25
CA VAL A 10 -22.33 -1.43 -7.94
C VAL A 10 -23.46 -2.45 -7.80
N GLU A 11 -23.14 -3.68 -7.40
CA GLU A 11 -24.14 -4.73 -7.10
C GLU A 11 -24.10 -5.12 -5.62
N GLU A 12 -24.95 -6.05 -5.21
CA GLU A 12 -24.88 -6.66 -3.88
C GLU A 12 -23.68 -7.63 -3.80
N GLY A 13 -23.07 -7.76 -2.62
CA GLY A 13 -21.85 -8.55 -2.38
C GLY A 13 -20.56 -7.87 -2.83
N ASP A 14 -20.65 -6.73 -3.52
CA ASP A 14 -19.52 -5.94 -3.96
C ASP A 14 -18.86 -5.20 -2.77
N VAL A 15 -17.52 -5.20 -2.73
CA VAL A 15 -16.72 -4.39 -1.80
C VAL A 15 -16.56 -2.96 -2.34
N VAL A 16 -17.01 -1.96 -1.59
CA VAL A 16 -16.95 -0.55 -1.99
C VAL A 16 -16.12 0.24 -0.98
N ILE A 17 -15.27 1.15 -1.48
CA ILE A 17 -14.57 2.10 -0.62
C ILE A 17 -15.43 3.35 -0.47
N VAL A 18 -16.02 3.52 0.71
CA VAL A 18 -16.80 4.70 1.04
C VAL A 18 -15.85 5.82 1.44
N TYR A 19 -15.75 6.84 0.60
CA TYR A 19 -14.90 8.00 0.79
C TYR A 19 -15.69 9.16 1.40
N LEU A 20 -15.30 9.58 2.60
CA LEU A 20 -15.83 10.77 3.27
C LEU A 20 -14.87 11.94 3.09
N THR A 21 -13.60 11.72 3.42
CA THR A 21 -12.48 12.65 3.25
C THR A 21 -11.19 11.87 3.00
N HIS A 22 -10.11 12.57 2.66
CA HIS A 22 -8.79 11.97 2.48
C HIS A 22 -8.31 11.17 3.71
N GLU A 23 -8.72 11.59 4.91
CA GLU A 23 -8.38 10.93 6.18
C GLU A 23 -9.44 9.91 6.65
N SER A 24 -10.59 9.81 5.96
CA SER A 24 -11.71 8.99 6.41
C SER A 24 -12.33 8.24 5.24
N MET A 25 -11.91 6.99 5.13
CA MET A 25 -12.37 6.03 4.14
C MET A 25 -12.64 4.69 4.82
N PHE A 26 -13.66 3.96 4.37
CA PHE A 26 -14.02 2.65 4.93
C PHE A 26 -14.33 1.66 3.82
N PRO A 27 -13.88 0.39 3.93
CA PRO A 27 -14.32 -0.64 3.03
C PRO A 27 -15.64 -1.23 3.53
N LEU A 28 -16.62 -1.39 2.65
CA LEU A 28 -17.90 -2.02 2.97
C LEU A 28 -18.22 -3.11 1.95
N THR A 29 -18.56 -4.30 2.43
CA THR A 29 -19.26 -5.30 1.62
C THR A 29 -20.74 -4.94 1.60
N LEU A 30 -21.30 -4.72 0.41
CA LEU A 30 -22.69 -4.30 0.29
C LEU A 30 -23.64 -5.48 0.46
N GLU A 31 -24.70 -5.23 1.23
CA GLU A 31 -25.76 -6.17 1.59
C GLU A 31 -27.05 -5.37 1.64
N ALA A 32 -28.09 -5.79 0.91
CA ALA A 32 -29.35 -5.07 0.86
C ALA A 32 -29.99 -4.96 2.25
N GLY A 33 -30.53 -3.79 2.58
CA GLY A 33 -31.17 -3.53 3.88
C GLY A 33 -30.19 -3.21 5.03
N ARG A 34 -28.88 -3.38 4.86
CA ARG A 34 -27.89 -2.93 5.85
C ARG A 34 -27.66 -1.43 5.83
N ILE A 35 -27.22 -0.91 6.97
CA ILE A 35 -26.97 0.51 7.21
C ILE A 35 -25.58 0.66 7.82
N PHE A 36 -24.77 1.54 7.23
CA PHE A 36 -23.50 1.98 7.78
C PHE A 36 -23.65 3.38 8.38
N GLN A 37 -23.18 3.60 9.60
CA GLN A 37 -23.26 4.91 10.24
C GLN A 37 -22.04 5.75 9.90
N THR A 38 -22.27 6.95 9.37
CA THR A 38 -21.21 7.93 9.07
C THR A 38 -21.41 9.18 9.91
N ARG A 39 -20.37 10.02 10.01
CA ARG A 39 -20.51 11.37 10.62
C ARG A 39 -21.52 12.27 9.89
N PHE A 40 -21.87 11.94 8.65
CA PHE A 40 -22.86 12.67 7.85
C PHE A 40 -24.28 12.09 7.95
N GLY A 41 -24.47 11.02 8.72
CA GLY A 41 -25.74 10.31 8.89
C GLY A 41 -25.69 8.86 8.42
N ALA A 42 -26.85 8.19 8.48
CA ALA A 42 -27.01 6.81 8.07
C ALA A 42 -26.85 6.64 6.56
N LEU A 43 -25.98 5.74 6.13
CA LEU A 43 -25.76 5.34 4.74
C LEU A 43 -26.38 3.96 4.53
N ARG A 44 -27.53 3.89 3.84
CA ARG A 44 -28.15 2.60 3.51
C ARG A 44 -27.44 2.00 2.32
N HIS A 45 -27.09 0.71 2.40
CA HIS A 45 -26.42 0.02 1.30
C HIS A 45 -27.28 0.03 0.03
N SER A 46 -28.61 -0.04 0.19
CA SER A 46 -29.58 0.08 -0.89
C SER A 46 -29.53 1.43 -1.64
N ASP A 47 -29.01 2.49 -1.03
CA ASP A 47 -28.83 3.78 -1.71
C ASP A 47 -27.59 3.79 -2.63
N ILE A 48 -26.68 2.82 -2.47
CA ILE A 48 -25.45 2.64 -3.25
C ILE A 48 -25.64 1.58 -4.35
N ILE A 49 -26.31 0.45 -4.04
CA ILE A 49 -26.55 -0.64 -5.00
C ILE A 49 -27.29 -0.11 -6.24
N GLY A 50 -26.82 -0.50 -7.42
CA GLY A 50 -27.33 -0.04 -8.71
C GLY A 50 -26.81 1.32 -9.18
N LYS A 51 -26.03 2.04 -8.34
CA LYS A 51 -25.35 3.28 -8.76
C LYS A 51 -24.03 2.98 -9.45
N ARG A 52 -23.49 3.97 -10.16
CA ARG A 52 -22.14 3.88 -10.72
C ARG A 52 -21.08 4.08 -9.65
N PHE A 53 -19.96 3.39 -9.74
CA PHE A 53 -18.77 3.78 -8.97
C PHE A 53 -18.38 5.23 -9.26
N GLY A 54 -17.92 5.94 -8.23
CA GLY A 54 -17.67 7.38 -8.22
C GLY A 54 -18.91 8.24 -7.97
N SER A 55 -20.10 7.64 -7.81
CA SER A 55 -21.32 8.42 -7.54
C SER A 55 -21.28 9.08 -6.16
N LYS A 56 -21.81 10.31 -6.09
CA LYS A 56 -22.11 11.02 -4.84
C LYS A 56 -23.39 10.46 -4.24
N ILE A 57 -23.32 9.94 -3.02
CA ILE A 57 -24.44 9.34 -2.29
C ILE A 57 -24.80 10.24 -1.11
N LEU A 58 -26.06 10.64 -1.02
CA LEU A 58 -26.56 11.46 0.09
C LEU A 58 -26.77 10.57 1.33
N CYS A 59 -26.29 11.02 2.48
CA CYS A 59 -26.56 10.35 3.75
C CYS A 59 -27.93 10.76 4.32
N GLY A 60 -28.52 9.89 5.14
CA GLY A 60 -29.79 10.11 5.81
C GLY A 60 -29.80 11.42 6.63
N GLY A 61 -30.93 12.14 6.56
CA GLY A 61 -31.09 13.44 7.25
C GLY A 61 -30.51 14.64 6.49
N GLY A 62 -29.98 14.45 5.27
CA GLY A 62 -29.58 15.55 4.37
C GLY A 62 -28.34 16.34 4.80
N ARG A 63 -27.61 15.89 5.83
CA ARG A 63 -26.49 16.64 6.44
C ARG A 63 -25.15 16.47 5.72
N GLY A 64 -25.06 15.63 4.70
CA GLY A 64 -23.83 15.43 3.96
C GLY A 64 -23.92 14.32 2.91
N TYR A 65 -22.76 14.00 2.33
CA TYR A 65 -22.63 13.03 1.27
C TYR A 65 -21.29 12.28 1.36
N VAL A 66 -21.24 11.14 0.68
CA VAL A 66 -20.03 10.32 0.50
C VAL A 66 -19.86 9.99 -0.98
N TYR A 67 -18.67 9.49 -1.35
CA TYR A 67 -18.45 8.87 -2.66
C TYR A 67 -18.27 7.36 -2.52
N ALA A 68 -18.89 6.60 -3.42
CA ALA A 68 -18.72 5.16 -3.51
C ALA A 68 -17.62 4.84 -4.53
N LEU A 69 -16.38 4.63 -4.08
CA LEU A 69 -15.24 4.39 -4.96
C LEU A 69 -15.05 2.90 -5.26
N HIS A 70 -14.60 2.60 -6.48
CA HIS A 70 -14.21 1.24 -6.85
C HIS A 70 -12.95 0.87 -6.07
N PRO A 71 -12.88 -0.33 -5.47
CA PRO A 71 -11.69 -0.72 -4.73
C PRO A 71 -10.50 -0.87 -5.67
N THR A 72 -9.36 -0.43 -5.18
CA THR A 72 -8.03 -0.70 -5.74
C THR A 72 -7.13 -1.15 -4.60
N PRO A 73 -6.03 -1.87 -4.86
CA PRO A 73 -5.07 -2.20 -3.81
C PRO A 73 -4.57 -0.99 -3.03
N GLU A 74 -4.37 0.18 -3.65
CA GLU A 74 -3.98 1.42 -2.96
C GLU A 74 -5.03 1.86 -1.94
N LEU A 75 -6.31 1.90 -2.34
CA LEU A 75 -7.40 2.27 -1.44
C LEU A 75 -7.59 1.20 -0.35
N TRP A 76 -7.40 -0.08 -0.69
CA TRP A 76 -7.46 -1.17 0.27
C TRP A 76 -6.34 -1.09 1.30
N THR A 77 -5.09 -0.82 0.89
CA THR A 77 -3.97 -0.59 1.81
C THR A 77 -4.28 0.50 2.84
N LEU A 78 -5.04 1.54 2.47
CA LEU A 78 -5.44 2.61 3.39
C LEU A 78 -6.63 2.28 4.28
N THR A 79 -7.39 1.23 3.98
CA THR A 79 -8.71 0.97 4.59
C THR A 79 -8.88 -0.43 5.17
N LEU A 80 -7.95 -1.34 4.87
CA LEU A 80 -8.01 -2.73 5.30
C LEU A 80 -8.01 -2.85 6.83
N PRO A 81 -8.66 -3.90 7.37
CA PRO A 81 -8.58 -4.17 8.80
C PRO A 81 -7.18 -4.66 9.18
N HIS A 82 -6.41 -3.81 9.86
CA HIS A 82 -5.05 -4.13 10.29
C HIS A 82 -5.03 -5.31 11.27
N ARG A 83 -4.29 -6.35 10.90
CA ARG A 83 -3.95 -7.51 11.76
C ARG A 83 -2.46 -7.51 12.11
N THR A 84 -1.67 -6.78 11.34
CA THR A 84 -0.22 -6.65 11.42
C THR A 84 0.16 -5.22 11.03
N GLN A 85 1.42 -4.86 11.28
CA GLN A 85 2.03 -3.79 10.50
C GLN A 85 2.00 -4.17 9.02
N ILE A 86 1.83 -3.18 8.14
CA ILE A 86 1.75 -3.40 6.69
C ILE A 86 2.80 -2.58 5.95
N VAL A 87 3.12 -3.02 4.75
CA VAL A 87 3.84 -2.25 3.76
C VAL A 87 2.84 -1.34 3.03
N TYR A 88 3.19 -0.06 2.88
CA TYR A 88 2.37 0.96 2.23
C TYR A 88 2.73 1.15 0.76
N THR A 89 1.87 1.87 0.03
CA THR A 89 1.94 2.06 -1.42
C THR A 89 3.31 2.52 -1.94
N THR A 90 4.02 3.40 -1.22
CA THR A 90 5.35 3.87 -1.63
C THR A 90 6.34 2.70 -1.76
N ASP A 91 6.49 1.91 -0.70
CA ASP A 91 7.37 0.75 -0.68
C ASP A 91 6.88 -0.34 -1.64
N ILE A 92 5.56 -0.58 -1.70
CA ILE A 92 4.94 -1.52 -2.64
C ILE A 92 5.24 -1.15 -4.10
N SER A 93 5.21 0.14 -4.45
CA SER A 93 5.46 0.59 -5.82
C SER A 93 6.90 0.27 -6.26
N MET A 94 7.86 0.53 -5.35
CA MET A 94 9.27 0.24 -5.60
C MET A 94 9.54 -1.26 -5.62
N LEU A 95 8.95 -2.01 -4.68
CA LEU A 95 8.99 -3.47 -4.65
C LEU A 95 8.50 -4.07 -5.97
N THR A 96 7.33 -3.63 -6.44
CA THR A 96 6.69 -4.16 -7.66
C THR A 96 7.60 -3.94 -8.88
N LEU A 97 8.18 -2.74 -8.99
CA LEU A 97 9.10 -2.39 -10.06
C LEU A 97 10.40 -3.19 -9.99
N GLN A 98 11.06 -3.22 -8.83
CA GLN A 98 12.38 -3.82 -8.66
C GLN A 98 12.36 -5.36 -8.69
N LEU A 99 11.21 -5.97 -8.40
CA LEU A 99 10.98 -7.41 -8.60
C LEU A 99 10.58 -7.75 -10.04
N ASP A 100 10.45 -6.78 -10.94
CA ASP A 100 10.05 -6.97 -12.34
C ASP A 100 8.71 -7.73 -12.47
N LEU A 101 7.76 -7.38 -11.58
CA LEU A 101 6.43 -8.00 -11.57
C LEU A 101 5.61 -7.51 -12.76
N LYS A 102 4.99 -8.45 -13.46
CA LYS A 102 4.19 -8.22 -14.66
C LYS A 102 3.10 -9.29 -14.82
N PRO A 103 2.11 -9.09 -15.70
CA PRO A 103 1.12 -10.11 -16.00
C PRO A 103 1.79 -11.45 -16.34
N GLY A 104 1.41 -12.52 -15.66
CA GLY A 104 2.01 -13.85 -15.83
C GLY A 104 3.13 -14.20 -14.84
N SER A 105 3.66 -13.26 -14.07
CA SER A 105 4.67 -13.55 -13.05
C SER A 105 4.12 -14.50 -11.98
N VAL A 106 4.93 -15.49 -11.59
CA VAL A 106 4.68 -16.33 -10.41
C VAL A 106 5.49 -15.77 -9.24
N VAL A 107 4.80 -15.40 -8.17
CA VAL A 107 5.41 -14.72 -7.02
C VAL A 107 5.25 -15.56 -5.77
N VAL A 108 6.30 -15.64 -4.97
CA VAL A 108 6.26 -16.20 -3.63
C VAL A 108 6.35 -15.08 -2.61
N GLU A 109 5.47 -15.08 -1.62
CA GLU A 109 5.39 -14.07 -0.56
C GLU A 109 5.38 -14.74 0.80
N SER A 110 6.10 -14.17 1.77
CA SER A 110 5.90 -14.49 3.18
C SER A 110 6.40 -13.33 4.04
N GLY A 111 5.69 -12.83 5.05
CA GLY A 111 4.37 -13.24 5.53
C GLY A 111 3.19 -12.60 4.79
N THR A 112 2.05 -13.31 4.71
CA THR A 112 0.80 -12.75 4.16
C THR A 112 0.29 -11.55 4.99
N GLY A 113 0.39 -11.62 6.32
CA GLY A 113 0.01 -10.54 7.23
C GLY A 113 -1.44 -10.06 7.03
N SER A 114 -1.59 -8.77 6.74
CA SER A 114 -2.91 -8.15 6.47
C SER A 114 -3.26 -8.08 4.97
N GLY A 115 -2.45 -8.68 4.09
CA GLY A 115 -2.76 -8.77 2.65
C GLY A 115 -2.56 -7.49 1.83
N SER A 116 -1.89 -6.45 2.36
CA SER A 116 -1.62 -5.19 1.64
C SER A 116 -0.80 -5.45 0.37
N VAL A 117 0.37 -6.09 0.52
CA VAL A 117 1.26 -6.44 -0.60
C VAL A 117 0.59 -7.46 -1.52
N SER A 118 -0.05 -8.48 -0.95
CA SER A 118 -0.73 -9.54 -1.70
C SER A 118 -1.73 -8.98 -2.71
N HIS A 119 -2.59 -8.02 -2.33
CA HIS A 119 -3.54 -7.40 -3.25
C HIS A 119 -2.85 -6.64 -4.40
N ALA A 120 -1.77 -5.92 -4.09
CA ALA A 120 -1.00 -5.18 -5.08
C ALA A 120 -0.31 -6.12 -6.08
N VAL A 121 0.28 -7.21 -5.58
CA VAL A 121 0.92 -8.25 -6.38
C VAL A 121 -0.11 -8.94 -7.27
N ILE A 122 -1.23 -9.41 -6.71
CA ILE A 122 -2.29 -10.10 -7.48
C ILE A 122 -2.77 -9.24 -8.64
N ARG A 123 -3.02 -7.94 -8.40
CA ARG A 123 -3.41 -7.02 -9.48
C ARG A 123 -2.34 -6.93 -10.57
N THR A 124 -1.07 -6.85 -10.21
CA THR A 124 0.02 -6.70 -11.19
C THR A 124 0.24 -7.96 -12.02
N ILE A 125 0.10 -9.14 -11.41
CA ILE A 125 0.39 -10.43 -12.07
C ILE A 125 -0.81 -11.02 -12.80
N ALA A 126 -2.02 -10.54 -12.52
CA ALA A 126 -3.23 -10.92 -13.24
C ALA A 126 -3.10 -10.65 -14.76
N PRO A 127 -3.79 -11.42 -15.62
CA PRO A 127 -4.72 -12.50 -15.29
C PRO A 127 -4.09 -13.90 -15.27
N THR A 128 -2.81 -14.02 -15.63
CA THR A 128 -2.15 -15.32 -15.89
C THR A 128 -1.07 -15.68 -14.89
N GLY A 129 -0.69 -14.77 -13.99
CA GLY A 129 0.26 -15.03 -12.91
C GLY A 129 -0.40 -15.68 -11.70
N HIS A 130 0.42 -16.04 -10.72
CA HIS A 130 -0.07 -16.67 -9.48
C HIS A 130 0.78 -16.26 -8.28
N LEU A 131 0.13 -15.98 -7.15
CA LEU A 131 0.77 -15.66 -5.88
C LEU A 131 0.71 -16.88 -4.95
N TYR A 132 1.86 -17.40 -4.55
CA TYR A 132 1.98 -18.33 -3.43
C TYR A 132 2.38 -17.56 -2.18
N THR A 133 1.44 -17.37 -1.26
CA THR A 133 1.69 -16.62 -0.02
C THR A 133 1.65 -17.53 1.19
N PHE A 134 2.52 -17.27 2.15
CA PHE A 134 2.70 -18.10 3.34
C PHE A 134 2.54 -17.26 4.62
N GLU A 135 1.82 -17.82 5.59
CA GLU A 135 1.60 -17.20 6.89
C GLU A 135 1.73 -18.28 7.98
N PHE A 136 2.56 -18.03 8.98
CA PHE A 136 2.82 -19.00 10.04
C PHE A 136 1.74 -19.02 11.12
N HIS A 137 0.91 -17.98 11.20
CA HIS A 137 -0.17 -17.88 12.18
C HIS A 137 -1.50 -18.30 11.56
N GLN A 138 -2.00 -19.46 11.96
CA GLN A 138 -3.19 -20.09 11.39
C GLN A 138 -4.39 -19.15 11.21
N GLN A 139 -4.80 -18.41 12.26
CA GLN A 139 -5.95 -17.52 12.17
C GLN A 139 -5.79 -16.41 11.12
N ARG A 140 -4.56 -15.90 10.92
CA ARG A 140 -4.29 -14.88 9.89
C ARG A 140 -4.32 -15.50 8.50
N ALA A 141 -3.79 -16.71 8.34
CA ALA A 141 -3.84 -17.45 7.08
C ALA A 141 -5.29 -17.74 6.68
N GLU A 142 -6.14 -18.18 7.61
CA GLU A 142 -7.57 -18.41 7.39
C GLU A 142 -8.29 -17.11 7.02
N LYS A 143 -8.07 -16.03 7.78
CA LYS A 143 -8.67 -14.73 7.48
C LYS A 143 -8.26 -14.19 6.11
N ALA A 144 -7.01 -14.36 5.71
CA ALA A 144 -6.54 -13.97 4.38
C ALA A 144 -7.20 -14.80 3.28
N ARG A 145 -7.42 -16.12 3.48
CA ARG A 145 -8.15 -16.95 2.50
C ARG A 145 -9.59 -16.49 2.31
N GLU A 146 -10.29 -16.20 3.40
CA GLU A 146 -11.64 -15.64 3.35
C GLU A 146 -11.65 -14.33 2.58
N GLU A 147 -10.75 -13.39 2.93
CA GLU A 147 -10.64 -12.09 2.29
C GLU A 147 -10.37 -12.21 0.78
N PHE A 148 -9.42 -13.05 0.36
CA PHE A 148 -9.17 -13.28 -1.06
C PHE A 148 -10.34 -13.95 -1.78
N SER A 149 -11.09 -14.82 -1.09
CA SER A 149 -12.32 -15.43 -1.63
C SER A 149 -13.42 -14.40 -1.82
N ASP A 150 -13.70 -13.60 -0.80
CA ASP A 150 -14.72 -12.54 -0.82
C ASP A 150 -14.40 -11.50 -1.90
N HIS A 151 -13.12 -11.25 -2.17
CA HIS A 151 -12.65 -10.32 -3.19
C HIS A 151 -12.55 -10.93 -4.60
N GLY A 152 -12.91 -12.21 -4.77
CA GLY A 152 -12.88 -12.92 -6.05
C GLY A 152 -11.46 -13.15 -6.59
N LEU A 153 -10.48 -13.29 -5.71
CA LEU A 153 -9.06 -13.42 -6.05
C LEU A 153 -8.52 -14.85 -5.91
N SER A 154 -9.31 -15.80 -5.40
CA SER A 154 -8.88 -17.18 -5.10
C SER A 154 -8.15 -17.90 -6.23
N ASN A 155 -8.46 -17.59 -7.50
CA ASN A 155 -7.83 -18.23 -8.65
C ASN A 155 -6.40 -17.74 -8.91
N LEU A 156 -5.98 -16.63 -8.31
CA LEU A 156 -4.68 -15.99 -8.50
C LEU A 156 -3.78 -16.09 -7.27
N VAL A 157 -4.26 -16.69 -6.17
CA VAL A 157 -3.52 -16.77 -4.91
C VAL A 157 -3.76 -18.10 -4.20
N THR A 158 -2.68 -18.65 -3.63
CA THR A 158 -2.73 -19.79 -2.73
C THR A 158 -2.10 -19.40 -1.40
N VAL A 159 -2.90 -19.42 -0.33
CA VAL A 159 -2.44 -19.12 1.03
C VAL A 159 -2.13 -20.42 1.77
N THR A 160 -0.88 -20.58 2.20
CA THR A 160 -0.42 -21.77 2.94
C THR A 160 -0.09 -21.40 4.38
N HIS A 161 -0.65 -22.15 5.34
CA HIS A 161 -0.27 -22.03 6.75
C HIS A 161 1.03 -22.80 6.96
N ARG A 162 2.16 -22.11 7.13
CA ARG A 162 3.49 -22.72 7.25
C ARG A 162 4.52 -21.75 7.83
N ASN A 163 5.47 -22.28 8.60
CA ASN A 163 6.67 -21.54 8.98
C ASN A 163 7.77 -21.70 7.92
N VAL A 164 7.93 -20.68 7.08
CA VAL A 164 8.89 -20.74 5.95
C VAL A 164 10.36 -20.69 6.40
N CYS A 165 10.64 -20.24 7.62
CA CYS A 165 12.00 -20.21 8.16
C CYS A 165 12.50 -21.62 8.53
N THR A 166 11.61 -22.51 8.96
CA THR A 166 11.96 -23.89 9.34
C THR A 166 11.63 -24.89 8.24
N ASP A 167 10.45 -24.76 7.63
CA ASP A 167 9.88 -25.78 6.75
C ASP A 167 10.06 -25.42 5.26
N GLY A 168 10.56 -24.21 4.99
CA GLY A 168 10.68 -23.65 3.64
C GLY A 168 9.32 -23.38 2.97
N PHE A 169 9.35 -23.07 1.67
CA PHE A 169 8.16 -22.82 0.86
C PHE A 169 7.55 -24.13 0.34
N GLY A 170 8.32 -25.23 0.30
CA GLY A 170 7.91 -26.47 -0.36
C GLY A 170 7.57 -26.29 -1.84
N LEU A 171 8.21 -25.30 -2.46
CA LEU A 171 8.13 -24.98 -3.88
C LEU A 171 9.53 -25.09 -4.47
N SER A 172 9.63 -25.47 -5.74
CA SER A 172 10.91 -25.60 -6.43
C SER A 172 10.79 -25.18 -7.88
N ASP A 173 11.69 -24.30 -8.33
CA ASP A 173 11.81 -23.87 -9.74
C ASP A 173 10.53 -23.28 -10.36
N VAL A 174 9.67 -22.61 -9.58
CA VAL A 174 8.38 -22.08 -10.04
C VAL A 174 8.29 -20.57 -10.07
N ALA A 175 9.01 -19.86 -9.20
CA ALA A 175 8.82 -18.44 -8.96
C ALA A 175 9.73 -17.56 -9.82
N ASP A 176 9.18 -16.47 -10.36
CA ASP A 176 9.94 -15.39 -10.98
C ASP A 176 10.48 -14.41 -9.92
N ALA A 177 9.73 -14.24 -8.83
CA ALA A 177 10.09 -13.34 -7.75
C ALA A 177 9.74 -13.89 -6.36
N VAL A 178 10.51 -13.52 -5.35
CA VAL A 178 10.25 -13.80 -3.93
C VAL A 178 10.23 -12.49 -3.14
N PHE A 179 9.20 -12.30 -2.32
CA PHE A 179 9.12 -11.21 -1.35
C PHE A 179 9.08 -11.75 0.09
N LEU A 180 9.94 -11.19 0.95
CA LEU A 180 10.08 -11.57 2.37
C LEU A 180 9.78 -10.37 3.28
N ASP A 181 8.69 -10.45 4.04
CA ASP A 181 8.36 -9.60 5.18
C ASP A 181 8.25 -10.49 6.43
N LEU A 182 9.42 -10.76 7.03
CA LEU A 182 9.59 -11.71 8.14
C LEU A 182 10.49 -11.09 9.21
N PRO A 183 10.37 -11.51 10.49
CA PRO A 183 11.33 -11.11 11.53
C PRO A 183 12.76 -11.63 11.28
N SER A 184 12.89 -12.77 10.60
CA SER A 184 14.17 -13.45 10.35
C SER A 184 14.29 -13.91 8.88
N PRO A 185 14.31 -12.98 7.90
CA PRO A 185 14.24 -13.32 6.48
C PRO A 185 15.49 -14.09 5.99
N TRP A 186 16.63 -13.94 6.66
CA TRP A 186 17.84 -14.72 6.39
C TRP A 186 17.65 -16.24 6.56
N GLU A 187 16.67 -16.70 7.36
CA GLU A 187 16.40 -18.13 7.50
C GLU A 187 15.68 -18.70 6.25
N ALA A 188 14.88 -17.86 5.58
CA ALA A 188 14.12 -18.25 4.40
C ALA A 188 14.91 -18.16 3.08
N VAL A 189 16.09 -17.53 3.05
CA VAL A 189 16.88 -17.29 1.81
C VAL A 189 17.22 -18.59 1.07
N ALA A 190 17.59 -19.65 1.80
CA ALA A 190 17.90 -20.95 1.19
C ALA A 190 16.68 -21.53 0.46
N SER A 191 15.53 -21.48 1.12
CA SER A 191 14.25 -21.91 0.54
C SER A 191 13.79 -21.00 -0.61
N ALA A 192 14.05 -19.69 -0.51
CA ALA A 192 13.73 -18.73 -1.57
C ALA A 192 14.50 -19.05 -2.85
N LYS A 193 15.80 -19.38 -2.74
CA LYS A 193 16.60 -19.84 -3.88
C LYS A 193 16.02 -21.08 -4.53
N LEU A 194 15.55 -22.05 -3.75
CA LEU A 194 14.93 -23.27 -4.28
C LEU A 194 13.62 -22.96 -5.01
N ALA A 195 12.81 -22.04 -4.49
CA ALA A 195 11.53 -21.68 -5.09
C ALA A 195 11.67 -20.92 -6.42
N LEU A 196 12.72 -20.11 -6.56
CA LEU A 196 13.01 -19.37 -7.79
C LEU A 196 13.36 -20.31 -8.96
N LYS A 197 12.94 -19.95 -10.18
CA LYS A 197 13.24 -20.70 -11.40
C LYS A 197 14.76 -20.84 -11.62
N LYS A 198 15.17 -21.96 -12.24
CA LYS A 198 16.58 -22.19 -12.67
C LYS A 198 17.11 -21.13 -13.65
N ALA A 199 16.21 -20.53 -14.43
CA ALA A 199 16.53 -19.42 -15.32
C ALA A 199 16.85 -18.11 -14.57
N GLY A 200 16.78 -18.11 -13.25
CA GLY A 200 16.99 -16.96 -12.39
C GLY A 200 15.69 -16.31 -11.93
N GLY A 201 15.84 -15.26 -11.11
CA GLY A 201 14.73 -14.49 -10.58
C GLY A 201 15.16 -13.43 -9.59
N ARG A 202 14.18 -12.71 -9.04
CA ARG A 202 14.41 -11.56 -8.15
C ARG A 202 13.95 -11.85 -6.73
N LEU A 203 14.68 -11.35 -5.75
CA LEU A 203 14.29 -11.40 -4.35
C LEU A 203 14.23 -10.00 -3.77
N CYS A 204 13.23 -9.73 -2.94
CA CYS A 204 13.13 -8.55 -2.11
C CYS A 204 12.86 -8.97 -0.66
N SER A 205 13.58 -8.39 0.29
CA SER A 205 13.31 -8.50 1.71
C SER A 205 13.02 -7.14 2.29
N PHE A 206 11.94 -7.01 3.07
CA PHE A 206 11.62 -5.85 3.89
C PHE A 206 12.11 -6.08 5.33
N SER A 207 12.79 -5.11 5.92
CA SER A 207 13.26 -5.21 7.32
C SER A 207 13.35 -3.84 7.99
N PRO A 208 12.79 -3.65 9.19
CA PRO A 208 12.86 -2.38 9.93
C PRO A 208 14.22 -2.10 10.56
N CYS A 209 15.05 -3.12 10.82
CA CYS A 209 16.32 -2.93 11.53
C CYS A 209 17.53 -3.22 10.63
N VAL A 210 18.59 -2.43 10.79
CA VAL A 210 19.82 -2.53 9.98
C VAL A 210 20.53 -3.88 10.21
N GLU A 211 20.45 -4.43 11.41
CA GLU A 211 21.02 -5.73 11.76
C GLU A 211 20.35 -6.87 11.00
N GLN A 212 19.06 -6.74 10.70
CA GLN A 212 18.32 -7.71 9.89
C GLN A 212 18.78 -7.65 8.42
N ILE A 213 19.04 -6.45 7.90
CA ILE A 213 19.62 -6.26 6.55
C ILE A 213 20.98 -6.93 6.47
N GLN A 214 21.87 -6.67 7.44
CA GLN A 214 23.22 -7.21 7.46
C GLN A 214 23.21 -8.74 7.34
N ARG A 215 22.43 -9.40 8.20
CA ARG A 215 22.27 -10.87 8.19
C ARG A 215 21.68 -11.38 6.87
N THR A 216 20.70 -10.68 6.32
CA THR A 216 20.05 -11.05 5.06
C THR A 216 21.01 -10.94 3.89
N CYS A 217 21.77 -9.84 3.79
CA CYS A 217 22.80 -9.65 2.78
C CYS A 217 23.88 -10.73 2.84
N ASP A 218 24.37 -11.08 4.03
CA ASP A 218 25.37 -12.14 4.19
C ASP A 218 24.82 -13.51 3.75
N LYS A 219 23.56 -13.80 4.10
CA LYS A 219 22.92 -15.03 3.67
C LYS A 219 22.69 -15.06 2.16
N LEU A 220 22.26 -13.95 1.55
CA LEU A 220 22.09 -13.83 0.10
C LEU A 220 23.42 -14.11 -0.62
N ARG A 221 24.52 -13.49 -0.19
CA ARG A 221 25.86 -13.73 -0.75
C ARG A 221 26.28 -15.19 -0.65
N SER A 222 26.14 -15.80 0.54
CA SER A 222 26.50 -17.21 0.74
C SER A 222 25.68 -18.19 -0.11
N HIS A 223 24.50 -17.77 -0.59
CA HIS A 223 23.64 -18.59 -1.46
C HIS A 223 23.79 -18.24 -2.95
N GLY A 224 24.73 -17.37 -3.31
CA GLY A 224 25.05 -17.04 -4.70
C GLY A 224 24.08 -16.03 -5.35
N PHE A 225 23.38 -15.23 -4.55
CA PHE A 225 22.66 -14.06 -5.08
C PHE A 225 23.65 -12.93 -5.39
N CYS A 226 23.36 -12.22 -6.47
CA CYS A 226 24.13 -11.09 -7.00
C CYS A 226 23.29 -9.79 -6.96
N ASP A 227 23.89 -8.66 -7.37
CA ASP A 227 23.25 -7.33 -7.42
C ASP A 227 22.52 -6.92 -6.14
N ILE A 228 23.09 -7.26 -4.99
CA ILE A 228 22.48 -7.01 -3.69
C ILE A 228 22.47 -5.50 -3.43
N THR A 229 21.28 -4.91 -3.36
CA THR A 229 21.07 -3.47 -3.20
C THR A 229 20.02 -3.23 -2.13
N THR A 230 20.36 -2.42 -1.13
CA THR A 230 19.42 -2.00 -0.08
C THR A 230 19.04 -0.54 -0.28
N ILE A 231 17.75 -0.24 -0.22
CA ILE A 231 17.22 1.11 -0.31
C ILE A 231 16.18 1.39 0.78
N GLU A 232 15.88 2.66 1.00
CA GLU A 232 14.77 3.16 1.81
C GLU A 232 13.99 4.18 0.98
N CYS A 233 12.66 4.17 1.08
CA CYS A 233 11.79 5.10 0.37
C CYS A 233 11.07 6.03 1.35
N LEU A 234 11.41 7.32 1.30
CA LEU A 234 10.80 8.34 2.17
C LEU A 234 9.77 9.16 1.40
N LEU A 235 8.49 8.96 1.74
CA LEU A 235 7.39 9.72 1.15
C LEU A 235 7.26 11.09 1.82
N ARG A 236 7.24 12.16 1.01
CA ARG A 236 6.91 13.52 1.44
C ARG A 236 5.76 14.07 0.61
N THR A 237 4.64 14.35 1.27
CA THR A 237 3.50 15.04 0.67
C THR A 237 3.67 16.56 0.81
N PHE A 238 3.00 17.32 -0.05
CA PHE A 238 3.00 18.78 0.00
C PHE A 238 1.59 19.32 -0.18
N ASP A 239 1.18 20.22 0.69
CA ASP A 239 -0.05 21.00 0.55
C ASP A 239 0.23 22.27 -0.24
N VAL A 240 -0.50 22.47 -1.33
CA VAL A 240 -0.43 23.72 -2.09
C VAL A 240 -1.34 24.75 -1.41
N ARG A 241 -0.74 25.80 -0.86
CA ARG A 241 -1.45 26.86 -0.13
C ARG A 241 -1.01 28.25 -0.60
N THR A 242 -1.89 29.23 -0.51
CA THR A 242 -1.53 30.65 -0.63
C THR A 242 -1.03 31.13 0.73
N ILE A 243 0.20 31.64 0.77
CA ILE A 243 0.82 32.21 1.97
C ILE A 243 0.85 33.73 1.82
N ALA A 244 0.47 34.43 2.88
CA ALA A 244 0.65 35.87 3.01
C ALA A 244 1.75 36.12 4.04
N LEU A 245 2.82 36.80 3.63
CA LEU A 245 3.84 37.30 4.55
C LEU A 245 3.51 38.75 4.88
N PRO A 246 3.31 39.10 6.16
CA PRO A 246 3.15 40.49 6.55
C PRO A 246 4.46 41.23 6.29
N GLU A 247 4.37 42.44 5.74
CA GLU A 247 5.54 43.32 5.70
C GLU A 247 6.00 43.63 7.14
N PRO A 248 7.30 43.56 7.42
CA PRO A 248 7.81 43.91 8.74
C PRO A 248 7.60 45.40 8.99
N ASP A 249 7.07 45.74 10.16
CA ASP A 249 7.05 47.12 10.63
C ASP A 249 8.48 47.51 11.06
N LEU A 250 9.13 48.34 10.25
CA LEU A 250 10.49 48.83 10.51
C LEU A 250 10.51 50.15 11.30
N GLY A 251 9.36 50.65 11.73
CA GLY A 251 9.20 51.99 12.31
C GLY A 251 9.30 53.10 11.25
N GLN A 252 8.67 54.25 11.52
CA GLN A 252 8.87 55.44 10.69
C GLN A 252 10.28 55.99 10.94
N PRO A 253 11.03 56.43 9.90
CA PRO A 253 12.19 57.27 10.13
C PRO A 253 11.70 58.55 10.80
N ASP A 254 12.17 58.84 12.03
CA ASP A 254 11.85 60.05 12.78
C ASP A 254 12.09 61.31 11.93
N SER A 255 11.07 61.79 11.23
CA SER A 255 11.05 63.12 10.65
C SER A 255 9.62 63.59 10.36
N CYS A 256 9.18 64.53 11.22
CA CYS A 256 8.22 65.60 10.98
C CYS A 256 6.76 65.22 10.62
N VAL A 257 5.90 65.40 11.64
CA VAL A 257 4.55 66.00 11.60
C VAL A 257 3.82 65.93 10.25
N GLN A 258 2.79 65.09 10.14
CA GLN A 258 1.55 65.45 9.46
C GLN A 258 0.35 64.57 9.89
N THR A 259 -0.68 65.27 10.37
CA THR A 259 -2.11 64.95 10.45
C THR A 259 -2.56 63.48 10.35
N ARG A 260 -3.12 62.99 11.46
CA ARG A 260 -3.92 61.77 11.55
C ARG A 260 -5.06 61.80 10.53
N HIS A 261 -4.95 61.02 9.47
CA HIS A 261 -6.09 60.58 8.69
C HIS A 261 -6.57 59.23 9.26
N GLU A 262 -7.80 59.22 9.78
CA GLU A 262 -8.51 57.98 10.12
C GLU A 262 -8.83 57.21 8.83
N GLY A 263 -7.94 56.29 8.48
CA GLY A 263 -8.15 55.28 7.46
C GLY A 263 -7.42 54.03 7.91
N SER A 264 -8.13 52.90 8.00
CA SER A 264 -7.56 51.59 8.31
C SER A 264 -6.43 51.26 7.32
N GLU A 265 -5.18 51.53 7.69
CA GLU A 265 -3.99 51.08 6.97
C GLU A 265 -3.95 49.55 7.04
N THR A 266 -4.53 48.90 6.03
CA THR A 266 -4.31 47.48 5.80
C THR A 266 -2.83 47.31 5.48
N ALA A 267 -2.07 46.74 6.41
CA ALA A 267 -0.69 46.33 6.21
C ALA A 267 -0.55 45.63 4.85
N GLN A 268 0.34 46.15 4.00
CA GLN A 268 0.63 45.51 2.71
C GLN A 268 1.19 44.11 3.01
N SER A 269 0.62 43.10 2.36
CA SER A 269 1.03 41.71 2.53
C SER A 269 1.45 41.14 1.19
N PHE A 270 2.62 40.52 1.16
CA PHE A 270 3.10 39.83 -0.02
C PHE A 270 2.47 38.44 -0.06
N THR A 271 1.63 38.18 -1.05
CA THR A 271 0.93 36.90 -1.21
C THR A 271 1.52 36.08 -2.34
N PHE A 272 1.78 34.80 -2.10
CA PHE A 272 2.29 33.87 -3.12
C PHE A 272 1.81 32.44 -2.86
N LYS A 273 1.77 31.63 -3.92
CA LYS A 273 1.48 30.18 -3.81
C LYS A 273 2.74 29.43 -3.41
N SER A 274 2.63 28.51 -2.47
CA SER A 274 3.75 27.68 -2.01
C SER A 274 3.29 26.24 -1.78
N ALA A 275 4.22 25.30 -1.96
CA ALA A 275 4.07 23.90 -1.58
C ALA A 275 4.65 23.71 -0.18
N VAL A 276 3.80 23.42 0.79
CA VAL A 276 4.18 23.34 2.21
C VAL A 276 4.16 21.88 2.65
N PRO A 277 5.27 21.33 3.16
CA PRO A 277 5.24 19.97 3.70
C PRO A 277 4.38 19.93 4.98
N PRO A 278 3.79 18.77 5.32
CA PRO A 278 3.10 18.61 6.59
C PRO A 278 4.07 18.81 7.76
N LYS A 279 3.55 19.28 8.90
CA LYS A 279 4.35 19.50 10.12
C LYS A 279 4.95 18.20 10.65
N ASP A 280 4.18 17.13 10.58
CA ASP A 280 4.58 15.79 10.96
C ASP A 280 4.76 14.96 9.68
N MET A 281 5.96 14.43 9.48
CA MET A 281 6.25 13.50 8.40
C MET A 281 6.34 12.08 8.93
N PRO A 282 5.83 11.08 8.20
CA PRO A 282 6.09 9.68 8.52
C PRO A 282 7.60 9.46 8.62
N GLY A 283 8.02 8.74 9.66
CA GLY A 283 9.41 8.34 9.84
C GLY A 283 9.79 7.14 8.97
N HIS A 284 10.77 6.39 9.46
CA HIS A 284 11.24 5.16 8.85
C HIS A 284 10.15 4.07 8.86
N THR A 285 9.88 3.44 7.71
CA THR A 285 9.05 2.23 7.61
C THR A 285 9.92 0.98 7.71
N GLY A 286 10.86 0.84 6.79
CA GLY A 286 11.77 -0.28 6.68
C GLY A 286 12.69 -0.14 5.48
N PHE A 287 13.70 -1.00 5.43
CA PHE A 287 14.62 -1.12 4.32
C PHE A 287 14.17 -2.22 3.36
N LEU A 288 14.27 -1.96 2.07
CA LEU A 288 14.04 -2.92 1.00
C LEU A 288 15.39 -3.40 0.46
N THR A 289 15.71 -4.67 0.66
CA THR A 289 16.92 -5.31 0.14
C THR A 289 16.56 -6.19 -1.04
N PHE A 290 17.06 -5.82 -2.22
CA PHE A 290 16.87 -6.53 -3.47
C PHE A 290 18.09 -7.36 -3.82
N ALA A 291 17.88 -8.48 -4.50
CA ALA A 291 18.95 -9.31 -5.06
C ALA A 291 18.47 -10.08 -6.29
N THR A 292 19.42 -10.50 -7.13
CA THR A 292 19.18 -11.33 -8.33
C THR A 292 19.78 -12.71 -8.14
N LEU A 293 19.03 -13.75 -8.45
CA LEU A 293 19.59 -15.07 -8.72
C LEU A 293 19.78 -15.18 -10.24
N TYR A 294 21.03 -15.35 -10.69
CA TYR A 294 21.30 -15.56 -12.11
C TYR A 294 20.98 -16.99 -12.54
N PRO A 295 20.74 -17.22 -13.84
CA PRO A 295 20.60 -18.55 -14.38
C PRO A 295 21.78 -19.44 -13.97
N GLN A 296 21.49 -20.64 -13.48
CA GLN A 296 22.54 -21.64 -13.28
C GLN A 296 22.93 -22.19 -14.65
N VAL A 297 24.08 -21.77 -15.16
CA VAL A 297 24.68 -22.38 -16.35
C VAL A 297 25.13 -23.77 -15.93
N GLU A 298 24.49 -24.81 -16.46
CA GLU A 298 25.01 -26.17 -16.34
C GLU A 298 26.38 -26.19 -17.04
N THR A 299 27.45 -26.26 -16.26
CA THR A 299 28.77 -26.56 -16.79
C THR A 299 28.75 -28.03 -17.17
N SER A 300 28.50 -28.29 -18.45
CA SER A 300 28.65 -29.57 -19.13
C SER A 300 30.07 -30.12 -19.02
#